data_AF-A0NVW1-F1
#
_entry.id   AF-A0NVW1-F1
#
_cell.length_a   1.000
_cell.length_b   1.000
_cell.length_c   1.000
_cell.angle_alpha   90.00
_cell.angle_beta   90.00
_cell.angle_gamma   90.00
#
_symmetry.space_group_name_H-M   'P 1'
#
loop_
_entity.id
_entity.type
_entity.pdbx_description
1 polymer ?
#
loop_
_entity_poly.entity_id
_entity_poly.type
_entity_poly.pdbx_seq_one_letter_code
_entity_poly.pdbx_strand_id
1 'polypeptide(L)'
;MRGSDDENSDNPSKQDRGDWPVRDLTDEIEEAQAKVAHLRIRAERPSARLEDEFALEKARNRLLTLELRNLKQGSDARGGSCHKPRMRGAGSAGREGQVLFNSRTKSEQMPRTARERAEAAFAAVQGTAVVKKGRV
;
A
#
# COMPACT_ATOMS: atom_id res chain seq x y z
N MET A 1 37.04 -63.03 10.24
CA MET A 1 35.72 -62.36 10.18
C MET A 1 35.94 -60.88 10.34
N ARG A 2 35.36 -60.06 9.43
CA ARG A 2 34.98 -58.62 9.52
C ARG A 2 35.96 -57.67 10.22
N GLY A 3 36.53 -56.65 9.59
CA GLY A 3 35.88 -55.72 8.65
C GLY A 3 35.44 -54.47 9.43
N SER A 4 35.71 -53.31 8.82
CA SER A 4 35.17 -51.98 9.11
C SER A 4 36.07 -51.04 9.91
N ASP A 5 36.81 -50.13 9.26
CA ASP A 5 36.41 -48.97 8.41
C ASP A 5 36.27 -47.72 9.28
N ASP A 6 37.17 -46.76 9.01
CA ASP A 6 36.92 -45.32 8.99
C ASP A 6 35.94 -44.72 10.00
N GLU A 7 36.46 -44.16 11.10
CA GLU A 7 35.81 -43.01 11.73
C GLU A 7 36.67 -41.76 11.56
N ASN A 8 36.74 -41.33 10.30
CA ASN A 8 36.88 -39.94 9.93
C ASN A 8 35.76 -39.14 10.60
N SER A 9 36.07 -38.48 11.72
CA SER A 9 35.20 -37.48 12.32
C SER A 9 35.80 -36.08 12.18
N ASP A 10 36.27 -35.75 10.97
CA ASP A 10 36.23 -34.37 10.53
C ASP A 10 34.78 -33.91 10.56
N ASN A 11 34.42 -33.17 11.61
CA ASN A 11 33.14 -32.48 11.68
C ASN A 11 33.33 -30.97 11.46
N PRO A 12 33.63 -30.49 10.22
CA PRO A 12 33.61 -29.08 9.90
C PRO A 12 32.18 -28.69 9.51
N SER A 13 31.27 -28.66 10.48
CA SER A 13 29.95 -28.07 10.23
C SER A 13 29.32 -27.47 11.47
N LYS A 14 30.07 -26.61 12.15
CA LYS A 14 29.43 -25.35 12.57
C LYS A 14 29.40 -24.47 11.34
N GLN A 15 28.33 -24.64 10.56
CA GLN A 15 27.86 -23.60 9.66
C GLN A 15 27.76 -22.34 10.50
N ASP A 16 28.79 -21.50 10.41
CA ASP A 16 28.71 -20.08 10.66
C ASP A 16 27.68 -19.58 9.64
N ARG A 17 26.39 -19.75 9.98
CA ARG A 17 25.30 -19.14 9.25
C ARG A 17 25.49 -17.68 9.56
N GLY A 18 26.30 -17.03 8.72
CA GLY A 18 26.50 -15.60 8.74
C GLY A 18 25.15 -14.97 8.97
N ASP A 19 25.01 -14.40 10.15
CA ASP A 19 23.88 -13.59 10.54
C ASP A 19 24.03 -12.33 9.69
N TRP A 20 23.65 -12.44 8.41
CA TRP A 20 23.61 -11.32 7.49
C TRP A 20 22.75 -10.29 8.19
N PRO A 21 23.25 -9.09 8.46
CA PRO A 21 22.50 -8.10 9.22
C PRO A 21 21.20 -7.87 8.46
N VAL A 22 20.12 -8.42 9.02
CA VAL A 22 18.77 -8.18 8.53
C VAL A 22 18.56 -6.72 8.86
N ARG A 23 18.84 -5.84 7.89
CA ARG A 23 18.76 -4.40 8.10
C ARG A 23 17.38 -4.11 8.65
N ASP A 24 17.33 -3.44 9.80
CA ASP A 24 16.07 -3.18 10.45
C ASP A 24 15.24 -2.27 9.54
N LEU A 25 13.92 -2.48 9.54
CA LEU A 25 13.01 -1.69 8.69
C LEU A 25 13.14 -0.19 9.00
N THR A 26 13.48 0.15 10.24
CA THR A 26 13.82 1.51 10.67
C THR A 26 15.03 2.07 9.94
N ASP A 27 16.09 1.28 9.80
CA ASP A 27 17.33 1.68 9.10
C ASP A 27 17.06 1.85 7.60
N GLU A 28 16.23 0.99 7.01
CA GLU A 28 15.79 1.14 5.62
C GLU A 28 14.99 2.44 5.41
N ILE A 29 14.15 2.83 6.38
CA ILE A 29 13.37 4.06 6.34
C ILE A 29 14.29 5.27 6.43
N GLU A 30 15.23 5.28 7.38
CA GLU A 30 16.19 6.36 7.55
C GLU A 30 17.05 6.55 6.29
N GLU A 31 17.55 5.47 5.70
CA GLU A 31 18.30 5.54 4.44
C GLU A 31 17.43 6.08 3.28
N ALA A 32 16.17 5.67 3.20
CA ALA A 32 15.25 6.18 2.20
C ALA A 32 14.97 7.68 2.38
N GLN A 33 14.83 8.15 3.62
CA GLN A 33 14.68 9.58 3.94
C GLN A 33 15.92 10.37 3.51
N ALA A 34 17.12 9.88 3.80
CA ALA A 34 18.38 10.50 3.38
C ALA A 34 18.47 10.61 1.84
N LYS A 35 18.06 9.56 1.11
CA LYS A 35 17.99 9.56 -0.35
C LYS A 35 17.00 10.58 -0.90
N VAL A 36 15.82 10.71 -0.28
CA VAL A 36 14.82 11.74 -0.66
C VAL A 36 15.40 13.13 -0.45
N ALA A 37 16.03 13.40 0.70
CA ALA A 37 16.64 14.69 0.98
C ALA A 37 17.72 15.04 -0.05
N HIS A 38 18.60 14.10 -0.38
CA HIS A 38 19.63 14.29 -1.39
C HIS A 38 19.06 14.58 -2.79
N LEU A 39 18.08 13.77 -3.23
CA LEU A 39 17.47 13.93 -4.55
C LEU A 39 16.61 15.19 -4.65
N ARG A 40 16.05 15.65 -3.54
CA ARG A 40 15.30 16.91 -3.47
C ARG A 40 16.21 18.10 -3.79
N ILE A 41 17.35 18.19 -3.12
CA ILE A 41 18.34 19.24 -3.38
C ILE A 41 18.79 19.19 -4.85
N ARG A 42 18.95 18.00 -5.40
CA ARG A 42 19.37 17.80 -6.80
C ARG A 42 18.30 18.22 -7.81
N ALA A 43 17.03 17.90 -7.56
CA ALA A 43 15.90 18.26 -8.42
C ALA A 43 15.50 19.75 -8.33
N GLU A 44 15.80 20.42 -7.21
CA GLU A 44 15.56 21.87 -7.04
C GLU A 44 16.58 22.74 -7.80
N ARG A 45 17.63 22.15 -8.39
CA ARG A 45 18.63 22.90 -9.18
C ARG A 45 17.97 23.43 -10.46
N PRO A 46 18.29 24.67 -10.91
CA PRO A 46 17.76 25.21 -12.16
C PRO A 46 18.14 24.40 -13.41
N SER A 47 19.19 23.58 -13.30
CA SER A 47 19.67 22.68 -14.34
C SER A 47 19.16 21.24 -14.18
N ALA A 48 18.24 21.00 -13.25
CA ALA A 48 17.68 19.67 -13.01
C ALA A 48 16.95 19.20 -14.25
N ARG A 49 17.14 17.92 -14.58
CA ARG A 49 16.43 17.30 -15.69
C ARG A 49 15.22 16.53 -15.18
N LEU A 50 14.31 16.18 -16.09
CA LEU A 50 13.17 15.32 -15.78
C LEU A 50 13.59 14.00 -15.11
N GLU A 51 14.78 13.47 -15.42
CA GLU A 51 15.30 12.27 -14.77
C GLU A 51 15.60 12.46 -13.27
N ASP A 52 16.00 13.67 -12.86
CA ASP A 52 16.25 14.00 -11.45
C ASP A 52 14.93 14.09 -10.67
N GLU A 53 13.89 14.67 -11.27
CA GLU A 53 12.53 14.70 -10.72
C GLU A 53 11.96 13.28 -10.59
N PHE A 54 12.12 12.45 -11.63
CA PHE A 54 11.68 11.05 -11.58
C PHE A 54 12.43 10.24 -10.52
N ALA A 55 13.73 10.48 -10.35
CA ALA A 55 14.51 9.84 -9.29
C ALA A 55 13.99 10.24 -7.90
N LEU A 56 13.69 11.53 -7.68
CA LEU A 56 13.09 12.02 -6.44
C LEU A 56 11.73 11.35 -6.18
N GLU A 57 10.87 11.28 -7.19
CA GLU A 57 9.55 10.66 -7.06
C GLU A 57 9.66 9.15 -6.78
N LYS A 58 10.60 8.45 -7.42
CA LYS A 58 10.90 7.04 -7.11
C LYS A 58 11.37 6.86 -5.66
N ALA A 59 12.21 7.77 -5.16
CA ALA A 59 12.68 7.71 -3.77
C ALA A 59 11.54 7.97 -2.77
N ARG A 60 10.65 8.93 -3.05
CA ARG A 60 9.44 9.19 -2.25
C ARG A 60 8.53 7.97 -2.19
N ASN A 61 8.26 7.33 -3.33
CA ASN A 61 7.44 6.13 -3.39
C ASN A 61 8.08 4.95 -2.61
N ARG A 62 9.42 4.83 -2.64
CA ARG A 62 10.12 3.84 -1.81
C ARG A 62 9.95 4.13 -0.33
N LEU A 63 10.13 5.38 0.09
CA LEU A 63 9.94 5.80 1.49
C LEU A 63 8.51 5.49 1.96
N LEU A 64 7.49 5.90 1.21
CA LEU A 64 6.08 5.63 1.52
C LEU A 64 5.80 4.13 1.66
N THR A 65 6.35 3.31 0.78
CA THR A 65 6.18 1.85 0.85
C THR A 65 6.75 1.28 2.15
N LEU A 66 7.90 1.78 2.60
CA LEU A 66 8.54 1.35 3.84
C LEU A 66 7.76 1.83 5.08
N GLU A 67 7.28 3.07 5.07
CA GLU A 67 6.42 3.63 6.13
C GLU A 67 5.12 2.83 6.28
N LEU A 68 4.45 2.51 5.17
CA LEU A 68 3.26 1.66 5.18
C LEU A 68 3.55 0.25 5.73
N ARG A 69 4.71 -0.32 5.40
CA ARG A 69 5.13 -1.61 5.96
C ARG A 69 5.36 -1.52 7.47
N ASN A 70 5.99 -0.44 7.95
CA ASN A 70 6.24 -0.21 9.36
C ASN A 70 4.95 -0.02 10.15
N LEU A 71 4.01 0.76 9.61
CA LEU A 71 2.67 0.92 10.18
C LEU A 71 1.92 -0.41 10.24
N LYS A 72 2.01 -1.25 9.20
CA LYS A 72 1.41 -2.57 9.18
C LYS A 72 2.02 -3.51 10.23
N GLN A 73 3.33 -3.51 10.38
CA GLN A 73 4.00 -4.28 11.44
C GLN A 73 3.56 -3.83 12.83
N GLY A 74 3.43 -2.52 13.07
CA GLY A 74 2.89 -1.98 14.32
C GLY A 74 1.42 -2.34 14.57
N SER A 75 0.62 -2.44 13.50
CA SER A 75 -0.78 -2.89 13.55
C SER A 75 -0.88 -4.38 13.88
N ASP A 76 -0.07 -5.23 13.25
CA ASP A 76 -0.05 -6.67 13.50
C ASP A 76 0.49 -6.99 14.91
N ALA A 77 1.44 -6.19 15.42
CA ALA A 77 1.98 -6.32 16.77
C ALA A 77 1.00 -5.88 17.88
N ARG A 78 0.08 -4.95 17.60
CA ARG A 78 -0.97 -4.50 18.54
C ARG A 78 -2.31 -5.21 18.36
N GLY A 79 -2.44 -6.07 17.35
CA GLY A 79 -3.68 -6.72 16.92
C GLY A 79 -3.75 -8.23 17.14
N GLY A 80 -2.99 -8.76 18.10
CA GLY A 80 -3.05 -10.17 18.51
C GLY A 80 -4.31 -10.54 19.31
N SER A 81 -5.50 -10.19 18.84
CA SER A 81 -6.78 -10.79 19.24
C SER A 81 -7.91 -10.06 18.50
N CYS A 82 -8.15 -10.45 17.24
CA CYS A 82 -9.49 -10.48 16.67
C CYS A 82 -9.42 -11.13 15.29
N HIS A 83 -10.06 -12.31 15.20
CA HIS A 83 -10.54 -13.01 14.03
C HIS A 83 -10.17 -12.43 12.65
N LYS A 84 -9.39 -13.21 11.88
CA LYS A 84 -9.51 -13.21 10.42
C LYS A 84 -10.92 -13.65 10.03
N PRO A 85 -11.67 -12.91 9.19
CA PRO A 85 -12.43 -13.52 8.13
C PRO A 85 -11.58 -13.45 6.86
N ARG A 86 -11.23 -14.62 6.37
CA ARG A 86 -10.61 -14.86 5.07
C ARG A 86 -11.54 -14.29 3.98
N MET A 87 -11.28 -13.07 3.50
CA MET A 87 -11.89 -12.57 2.26
C MET A 87 -10.79 -12.29 1.25
N ARG A 88 -10.71 -13.25 0.33
CA ARG A 88 -10.04 -13.18 -0.96
C ARG A 88 -10.81 -12.16 -1.80
N GLY A 89 -10.20 -11.01 -2.13
CA GLY A 89 -10.83 -10.04 -3.03
C GLY A 89 -10.04 -8.74 -3.09
N ALA A 90 -9.69 -8.34 -4.31
CA ALA A 90 -8.91 -7.15 -4.63
C ALA A 90 -9.55 -5.84 -4.15
N GLY A 91 -8.72 -4.81 -3.90
CA GLY A 91 -9.19 -3.44 -3.80
C GLY A 91 -8.42 -2.59 -2.79
N SER A 92 -7.38 -1.91 -3.27
CA SER A 92 -6.82 -0.71 -2.63
C SER A 92 -7.89 0.39 -2.60
N ALA A 93 -8.10 1.05 -1.46
CA ALA A 93 -8.38 2.50 -1.34
C ALA A 93 -8.97 2.86 0.03
N GLY A 94 -8.20 3.60 0.82
CA GLY A 94 -8.62 4.78 1.57
C GLY A 94 -9.68 4.64 2.66
N ARG A 95 -9.30 4.96 3.91
CA ARG A 95 -10.06 5.89 4.74
C ARG A 95 -9.24 6.35 5.95
N GLU A 96 -8.58 7.47 5.73
CA GLU A 96 -8.29 8.43 6.79
C GLU A 96 -9.55 9.25 7.09
N GLY A 97 -9.67 9.76 8.31
CA GLY A 97 -10.68 10.75 8.68
C GLY A 97 -11.98 10.16 9.23
N GLN A 98 -11.93 9.64 10.45
CA GLN A 98 -13.11 9.42 11.27
C GLN A 98 -13.58 10.78 11.81
N VAL A 99 -14.33 11.52 10.99
CA VAL A 99 -15.10 12.68 11.43
C VAL A 99 -16.53 12.22 11.69
N LEU A 100 -16.91 12.26 12.97
CA LEU A 100 -18.27 12.17 13.46
C LEU A 100 -19.17 13.17 12.70
N PHE A 101 -20.18 12.70 11.97
CA PHE A 101 -21.48 13.39 11.92
C PHE A 101 -22.60 12.40 11.60
N ASN A 102 -23.59 12.47 12.47
CA ASN A 102 -24.82 11.70 12.48
C ASN A 102 -25.80 12.34 11.47
N SER A 103 -26.16 11.67 10.38
CA SER A 103 -27.46 11.88 9.70
C SER A 103 -27.74 10.81 8.65
N ARG A 104 -28.88 10.16 8.82
CA ARG A 104 -29.49 9.17 7.94
C ARG A 104 -29.89 9.82 6.61
N THR A 105 -29.13 9.60 5.55
CA THR A 105 -29.58 9.87 4.18
C THR A 105 -29.25 8.67 3.29
N LYS A 106 -30.23 8.28 2.48
CA LYS A 106 -30.18 7.12 1.58
C LYS A 106 -28.93 7.24 0.71
N SER A 107 -27.94 6.38 0.92
CA SER A 107 -26.78 6.32 0.02
C SER A 107 -27.25 5.75 -1.31
N GLU A 108 -27.52 6.62 -2.28
CA GLU A 108 -27.60 6.20 -3.67
C GLU A 108 -26.27 5.52 -4.01
N GLN A 109 -26.34 4.22 -4.30
CA GLN A 109 -25.18 3.45 -4.74
C GLN A 109 -24.60 4.16 -5.95
N MET A 110 -23.39 4.73 -5.79
CA MET A 110 -22.70 5.30 -6.93
C MET A 110 -22.47 4.19 -7.97
N PRO A 111 -22.90 4.40 -9.23
CA PRO A 111 -22.73 3.42 -10.29
C PRO A 111 -21.24 3.15 -10.50
N ARG A 112 -20.81 1.92 -10.21
CA ARG A 112 -19.40 1.52 -10.26
C ARG A 112 -18.93 1.25 -11.69
N THR A 113 -19.87 1.04 -12.61
CA THR A 113 -19.58 0.72 -14.01
C THR A 113 -20.08 1.80 -14.98
N ALA A 114 -19.48 1.86 -16.17
CA ALA A 114 -19.89 2.81 -17.22
C ALA A 114 -21.36 2.61 -17.65
N ARG A 115 -21.83 1.36 -17.64
CA ARG A 115 -23.21 0.98 -17.93
C ARG A 115 -24.20 1.56 -16.91
N GLU A 116 -23.93 1.36 -15.62
CA GLU A 116 -24.80 1.89 -14.57
C GLU A 116 -24.82 3.43 -14.58
N ARG A 117 -23.71 4.08 -14.95
CA ARG A 117 -23.65 5.54 -15.15
C ARG A 117 -24.58 6.00 -16.27
N ALA A 118 -24.61 5.27 -17.39
CA ALA A 118 -25.50 5.57 -18.50
C ALA A 118 -26.98 5.35 -18.13
N GLU A 119 -27.30 4.26 -17.43
CA GLU A 119 -28.67 3.96 -16.97
C GLU A 119 -29.17 5.01 -15.95
N ALA A 120 -28.34 5.42 -14.99
CA ALA A 120 -28.68 6.47 -14.03
C ALA A 120 -28.88 7.84 -14.70
N ALA A 121 -28.02 8.21 -15.65
CA ALA A 121 -28.18 9.45 -16.42
C ALA A 121 -29.48 9.43 -17.24
N PHE A 122 -29.84 8.29 -17.83
CA PHE A 122 -31.08 8.15 -18.58
C PHE A 122 -32.32 8.26 -17.69
N ALA A 123 -32.31 7.64 -16.50
CA ALA A 123 -33.39 7.75 -15.52
C ALA A 123 -33.59 9.20 -15.04
N ALA A 124 -32.50 9.94 -14.81
CA ALA A 124 -32.55 11.35 -14.40
C ALA A 124 -33.21 12.24 -15.48
N VAL A 125 -32.90 12.01 -16.75
CA VAL A 125 -33.53 12.74 -17.87
C VAL A 125 -35.03 12.44 -17.96
N GLN A 126 -35.45 11.18 -17.82
CA GLN A 126 -36.87 10.83 -17.86
C GLN A 126 -37.68 11.39 -16.68
N GLY A 127 -37.09 11.46 -15.47
CA GLY A 127 -37.74 12.08 -14.31
C GLY A 127 -38.04 13.57 -14.51
N THR A 128 -37.17 14.29 -15.23
CA THR A 128 -37.38 15.72 -15.55
C THR A 128 -38.32 15.96 -16.74
N ALA A 129 -38.51 14.96 -17.62
CA ALA A 129 -39.39 15.06 -18.78
C ALA A 129 -40.89 14.97 -18.43
N VAL A 130 -41.25 14.34 -17.31
CA VAL A 130 -42.66 14.21 -16.87
C VAL A 130 -43.21 15.51 -16.26
N VAL A 131 -42.36 16.43 -15.79
CA VAL A 131 -42.81 17.68 -15.14
C VAL A 131 -43.07 18.83 -16.13
N LYS A 132 -42.62 18.71 -17.38
CA LYS A 132 -42.76 19.77 -18.42
C LYS A 132 -43.95 19.59 -19.38
N LYS A 133 -44.91 18.72 -19.07
CA LYS A 133 -46.22 18.68 -19.74
C LYS A 133 -47.34 18.62 -18.71
N GLY A 134 -47.83 19.77 -18.28
CA GLY A 134 -49.11 19.84 -17.57
C GLY A 134 -49.21 20.91 -16.49
N ARG A 135 -49.32 22.18 -16.90
CA ARG A 135 -50.20 23.15 -16.21
C ARG A 135 -50.62 24.21 -17.22
N VAL A 136 -51.75 23.93 -17.89
CA VAL A 136 -52.69 24.96 -18.35
C VAL A 136 -53.56 25.30 -17.16
#